data_AF-A0AAW2X3M6-F1
#
_entry.id   AF-A0AAW2X3M6-F1
#
_cell.length_a   1.000
_cell.length_b   1.000
_cell.length_c   1.000
_cell.angle_alpha   90.00
_cell.angle_beta   90.00
_cell.angle_gamma   90.00
#
_symmetry.space_group_name_H-M   'P 1'
#
loop_
_entity.id
_entity.type
_entity.pdbx_description
1 polymer ?
#
loop_
_entity_poly.entity_id
_entity_poly.type
_entity_poly.pdbx_seq_one_letter_code
_entity_poly.pdbx_strand_id
1 'polypeptide(L)'
;MDTNKFNGTNYNDWLRNLRIVLDFENQGYVLDKPLSTALPEGSSPEERLTFDKWLEDNRKVRSIILAWMTNEIQKQCDRLDDVPSTMLCMK
;
A
#
# COMPACT_ATOMS: atom_id res chain seq x y z
N MET A 1 -12.62 15.94 -8.85
CA MET A 1 -11.46 15.34 -8.15
C MET A 1 -11.58 13.82 -8.05
N ASP A 2 -12.74 13.22 -8.36
CA ASP A 2 -12.95 11.76 -8.26
C ASP A 2 -12.59 10.95 -9.52
N THR A 3 -12.23 11.60 -10.63
CA THR A 3 -11.88 10.91 -11.90
C THR A 3 -10.70 9.95 -11.76
N ASN A 4 -9.83 10.17 -10.78
CA ASN A 4 -8.65 9.34 -10.55
C ASN A 4 -8.83 8.33 -9.40
N LYS A 5 -9.98 8.31 -8.72
CA LYS A 5 -10.25 7.32 -7.66
C LYS A 5 -10.55 5.96 -8.26
N PHE A 6 -10.17 4.91 -7.53
CA PHE A 6 -10.54 3.55 -7.88
C PHE A 6 -12.06 3.37 -7.70
N ASN A 7 -12.71 2.96 -8.78
CA ASN A 7 -14.17 2.80 -8.85
C ASN A 7 -14.59 1.36 -9.19
N GLY A 8 -13.66 0.40 -9.15
CA GLY A 8 -13.93 -1.01 -9.47
C GLY A 8 -13.76 -1.36 -10.96
N THR A 9 -13.77 -0.37 -11.85
CA THR A 9 -13.65 -0.61 -13.31
C THR A 9 -12.36 -0.08 -13.93
N ASN A 10 -11.65 0.79 -13.23
CA ASN A 10 -10.48 1.52 -13.74
C ASN A 10 -9.13 1.08 -13.13
N TYR A 11 -8.99 -0.22 -12.79
CA TYR A 11 -7.82 -0.73 -12.06
C TYR A 11 -6.47 -0.34 -12.69
N ASN A 12 -6.31 -0.50 -14.01
CA ASN A 12 -5.04 -0.23 -14.68
C ASN A 12 -4.66 1.27 -14.66
N ASP A 13 -5.63 2.15 -14.91
CA ASP A 13 -5.40 3.60 -14.89
C ASP A 13 -5.15 4.10 -13.46
N TRP A 14 -5.92 3.58 -12.50
CA TRP A 14 -5.72 3.87 -11.09
C TRP A 14 -4.34 3.40 -10.61
N LEU A 15 -3.93 2.17 -10.94
CA LEU A 15 -2.63 1.62 -10.56
C LEU A 15 -1.47 2.42 -11.17
N ARG A 16 -1.61 2.87 -12.42
CA ARG A 16 -0.62 3.75 -13.05
C ARG A 16 -0.49 5.07 -12.30
N ASN A 17 -1.60 5.69 -11.92
CA ASN A 17 -1.58 6.95 -11.17
C ASN A 17 -1.04 6.75 -9.75
N LEU A 18 -1.40 5.65 -9.09
CA LEU A 18 -0.87 5.28 -7.77
C LEU A 18 0.65 5.16 -7.83
N ARG A 19 1.21 4.45 -8.82
CA ARG A 19 2.66 4.31 -8.97
C ARG A 19 3.37 5.65 -9.11
N ILE A 20 2.79 6.61 -9.83
CA ILE A 20 3.35 7.97 -9.94
C ILE A 20 3.43 8.65 -8.56
N VAL A 21 2.38 8.54 -7.75
CA VAL A 21 2.37 9.10 -6.38
C VAL A 21 3.39 8.40 -5.49
N LEU A 22 3.45 7.07 -5.56
CA LEU A 22 4.38 6.31 -4.73
C LEU A 22 5.85 6.51 -5.14
N ASP A 23 6.12 6.74 -6.42
CA ASP A 23 7.46 7.11 -6.89
C ASP A 23 7.87 8.49 -6.35
N PHE A 24 6.93 9.44 -6.29
CA PHE A 24 7.17 10.75 -5.67
C PHE A 24 7.48 10.64 -4.17
N GLU A 25 6.80 9.74 -3.45
CA GLU A 25 7.04 9.48 -2.02
C GLU A 25 8.24 8.54 -1.77
N ASN A 26 8.88 8.00 -2.82
CA ASN A 26 9.94 6.99 -2.75
C ASN A 26 9.50 5.69 -2.02
N GLN A 27 8.25 5.27 -2.26
CA GLN A 27 7.59 4.13 -1.62
C GLN A 27 7.07 3.08 -2.60
N GLY A 28 7.32 3.23 -3.91
CA GLY A 28 6.87 2.28 -4.94
C GLY A 28 7.30 0.83 -4.66
N TYR A 29 8.45 0.66 -4.02
CA TYR A 29 9.00 -0.64 -3.65
C TYR A 29 8.09 -1.47 -2.74
N VAL A 30 7.19 -0.84 -1.98
CA VAL A 30 6.22 -1.52 -1.09
C VAL A 30 5.21 -2.35 -1.90
N LEU A 31 4.86 -1.92 -3.12
CA LEU A 31 3.98 -2.69 -4.00
C LEU A 31 4.66 -3.95 -4.54
N ASP A 32 5.95 -3.87 -4.84
CA ASP A 32 6.68 -4.94 -5.51
C ASP A 32 7.28 -5.96 -4.52
N LYS A 33 7.57 -5.52 -3.30
CA LYS A 33 8.25 -6.32 -2.26
C LYS A 33 7.48 -6.23 -0.93
N PRO A 34 6.44 -7.04 -0.75
CA PRO A 34 5.87 -7.24 0.57
C PRO A 34 6.92 -7.91 1.47
N LEU A 35 7.33 -7.21 2.53
CA LEU A 35 8.24 -7.78 3.51
C LEU A 35 7.50 -8.81 4.37
N SER A 36 8.21 -9.84 4.81
CA SER A 36 7.68 -10.82 5.76
C SER A 36 7.13 -10.10 6.99
N THR A 37 5.98 -10.53 7.49
CA THR A 37 5.26 -9.92 8.61
C THR A 37 6.03 -9.96 9.95
N ALA A 38 7.15 -10.69 10.01
CA ALA A 38 7.95 -10.80 11.21
C ALA A 38 9.45 -10.75 10.89
N LEU A 39 10.18 -10.03 11.73
CA LEU A 39 11.64 -10.04 11.80
C LEU A 39 12.11 -11.23 12.66
N PRO A 40 13.10 -12.03 12.23
CA PRO A 40 13.62 -13.15 13.01
C PRO A 40 14.18 -12.76 14.37
N GLU A 41 14.11 -13.68 15.33
CA GLU A 41 14.76 -13.51 16.61
C GLU A 41 16.29 -13.49 16.42
N GLY A 42 16.97 -12.52 17.04
CA GLY A 42 18.40 -12.30 16.85
C GLY A 42 18.78 -11.35 15.71
N SER A 43 17.80 -10.76 15.01
CA SER A 43 18.08 -9.77 13.96
C SER A 43 18.90 -8.57 14.46
N SER A 44 19.78 -8.09 13.58
CA SER A 44 20.69 -6.98 13.87
C SER A 44 19.93 -5.66 14.07
N PRO A 45 20.54 -4.66 14.73
CA PRO A 45 19.95 -3.32 14.82
C PRO A 45 19.62 -2.70 13.45
N GLU A 46 20.44 -2.92 12.43
CA GLU A 46 20.24 -2.42 11.07
C GLU A 46 19.06 -3.11 10.38
N GLU A 47 18.90 -4.43 10.58
CA GLU A 47 17.75 -5.19 10.09
C GLU A 47 16.45 -4.70 10.74
N ARG A 48 16.47 -4.44 12.05
CA ARG A 48 15.32 -3.86 12.78
C ARG A 48 14.94 -2.49 12.26
N LEU A 49 15.91 -1.62 12.06
CA LEU A 49 15.67 -0.26 11.54
C LEU A 49 15.09 -0.30 10.12
N THR A 50 15.58 -1.22 9.28
CA THR A 50 15.05 -1.44 7.93
C THR A 50 13.62 -1.95 7.97
N PHE A 51 13.32 -2.89 8.88
CA PHE A 51 11.99 -3.44 9.10
C PHE A 51 10.99 -2.39 9.60
N ASP A 52 11.37 -1.58 10.59
CA ASP A 52 10.52 -0.50 11.12
C ASP A 52 10.21 0.55 10.07
N LYS A 53 11.21 0.92 9.25
CA LYS A 53 11.00 1.81 8.11
C LYS A 53 10.02 1.21 7.10
N TRP A 54 10.15 -0.08 6.79
CA TRP A 54 9.24 -0.75 5.87
C TRP A 54 7.80 -0.75 6.42
N LEU A 55 7.60 -1.03 7.71
CA LEU A 55 6.27 -1.00 8.34
C LEU A 55 5.63 0.39 8.25
N GLU A 56 6.42 1.44 8.46
CA GLU A 56 5.94 2.82 8.32
C GLU A 56 5.56 3.16 6.88
N ASP A 57 6.40 2.79 5.92
CA ASP A 57 6.11 3.00 4.49
C ASP A 57 4.88 2.17 4.05
N ASN A 58 4.72 0.95 4.57
CA ASN A 58 3.53 0.12 4.32
C ASN A 58 2.25 0.80 4.80
N ARG A 59 2.25 1.37 6.01
CA ARG A 59 1.11 2.12 6.56
C ARG A 59 0.77 3.33 5.70
N LYS A 60 1.76 4.10 5.27
CA LYS A 60 1.57 5.27 4.40
C LYS A 60 0.98 4.89 3.05
N VAL A 61 1.57 3.90 2.38
CA VAL A 61 1.08 3.39 1.09
C VAL A 61 -0.35 2.90 1.20
N ARG A 62 -0.67 2.15 2.26
CA ARG A 62 -2.03 1.71 2.55
C ARG A 62 -3.00 2.89 2.71
N SER A 63 -2.61 3.93 3.45
CA SER A 63 -3.44 5.14 3.60
C SER A 63 -3.67 5.87 2.27
N ILE A 64 -2.65 5.97 1.42
CA ILE A 64 -2.76 6.56 0.07
C ILE A 64 -3.75 5.75 -0.77
N ILE A 65 -3.58 4.43 -0.78
CA ILE A 65 -4.45 3.50 -1.50
C ILE A 65 -5.92 3.68 -1.07
N LEU A 66 -6.21 3.65 0.23
CA LEU A 66 -7.57 3.77 0.75
C LEU A 66 -8.19 5.14 0.45
N ALA A 67 -7.41 6.22 0.59
CA ALA A 67 -7.87 7.58 0.30
C ALA A 67 -8.20 7.80 -1.19
N TRP A 68 -7.58 7.02 -2.07
CA TRP A 68 -7.78 7.06 -3.51
C TRP A 68 -8.81 6.03 -4.01
N MET A 69 -9.63 5.49 -3.13
CA MET A 69 -10.81 4.71 -3.47
C MET A 69 -12.08 5.58 -3.42
N THR A 70 -13.11 5.14 -4.13
CA THR A 70 -14.48 5.57 -3.83
C THR A 70 -14.88 5.13 -2.42
N ASN A 71 -15.76 5.89 -1.76
CA ASN A 71 -16.22 5.58 -0.40
C ASN A 71 -16.84 4.17 -0.26
N GLU A 72 -17.49 3.68 -1.32
CA GLU A 72 -18.10 2.35 -1.34
C GLU A 72 -17.03 1.25 -1.24
N ILE A 73 -16.00 1.32 -2.09
CA ILE A 73 -14.91 0.34 -2.12
C ILE A 73 -14.01 0.48 -0.89
N GLN A 74 -13.75 1.71 -0.44
CA GLN A 74 -12.95 1.97 0.74
C GLN A 74 -13.47 1.22 1.98
N LYS A 75 -14.79 1.23 2.21
CA LYS A 75 -15.42 0.52 3.35
C LYS A 75 -15.28 -1.01 3.28
N GLN A 76 -15.02 -1.55 2.10
CA GLN A 76 -14.80 -2.99 1.91
C GLN A 76 -13.34 -3.35 2.20
N CYS A 77 -12.41 -2.44 1.96
CA CYS A 77 -10.98 -2.70 2.06
C CYS A 77 -10.29 -2.10 3.32
N ASP A 78 -10.93 -1.18 4.04
CA ASP A 78 -10.33 -0.44 5.17
C ASP A 78 -10.03 -1.30 6.42
N ARG A 79 -10.54 -2.54 6.46
CA ARG A 79 -10.32 -3.52 7.54
C ARG A 79 -9.06 -4.36 7.37
N LEU A 80 -8.38 -4.26 6.22
CA LEU A 80 -7.22 -5.10 5.89
C LEU A 80 -5.93 -4.44 6.38
N ASP A 81 -5.04 -5.17 7.05
CA ASP A 81 -3.92 -4.55 7.79
C ASP A 81 -2.66 -4.30 6.95
N ASP A 82 -2.61 -4.79 5.70
CA ASP A 82 -1.44 -4.69 4.82
C ASP A 82 -1.81 -4.34 3.37
N VAL A 83 -0.82 -3.80 2.64
CA VAL A 83 -0.94 -3.41 1.22
C VAL A 83 -1.31 -4.59 0.31
N PRO A 84 -0.64 -5.76 0.34
CA PRO A 84 -1.05 -6.93 -0.46
C PRO A 84 -2.51 -7.31 -0.30
N SER A 85 -3.00 -7.41 0.95
CA SER A 85 -4.42 -7.70 1.22
C SER A 85 -5.33 -6.62 0.67
N THR A 86 -4.96 -5.34 0.87
CA THR A 86 -5.72 -4.20 0.33
C THR A 86 -5.80 -4.24 -1.19
N MET A 87 -4.71 -4.61 -1.88
CA MET A 87 -4.67 -4.77 -3.33
C MET A 87 -5.49 -5.97 -3.84
N LEU A 88 -5.64 -7.02 -3.03
CA LEU A 88 -6.48 -8.17 -3.36
C LEU A 88 -7.98 -7.81 -3.35
N CYS A 89 -8.40 -6.91 -2.46
CA CYS A 89 -9.77 -6.39 -2.39
C CYS A 89 -10.21 -5.62 -3.65
N MET A 90 -9.28 -5.31 -4.56
CA MET A 90 -9.53 -4.53 -5.78
C MET A 90 -9.64 -5.38 -7.05
N LYS A 91 -9.43 -6.70 -6.97
CA LYS A 91 -9.51 -7.64 -8.09
C LYS A 91 -10.83 -8.40 -8.06
#